data_AF-A0A5Q4GM22-F1
#
_entry.id   AF-A0A5Q4GM22-F1
#
_cell.length_a   1.000
_cell.length_b   1.000
_cell.length_c   1.000
_cell.angle_alpha   90.00
_cell.angle_beta   90.00
_cell.angle_gamma   90.00
#
_symmetry.space_group_name_H-M   'P 1'
#
loop_
_entity.id
_entity.type
_entity.pdbx_description
1 polymer ?
#
loop_
_entity_poly.entity_id
_entity_poly.type
_entity_poly.pdbx_seq_one_letter_code
_entity_poly.pdbx_strand_id
1 'polypeptide(L)'
;MGSVGYQRHRPEQTPLYQIVERHYPAFVEHLAVAGKQLPGHVGQAFEGYLQCGRLERGFLRLRCDTCHAEHLLAFSCKRRGFCPSCGARRMADGAAWLVDEVLPERPIRQWVLSLPFPLRFLLAIHPALMGRVLGIVYRVIAGHLIRQADFTQQSARTGAVTLIQRRQWRLCGFPRQRKEAKPECRRA
;
A
#
# COMPACT_ATOMS: atom_id res chain seq x y z
N MET A 1 -13.69 7.58 -27.65
CA MET A 1 -13.18 7.02 -26.39
C MET A 1 -12.67 8.18 -25.56
N GLY A 2 -13.41 8.59 -24.53
CA GLY A 2 -13.10 9.78 -23.73
C GLY A 2 -11.75 9.63 -23.02
N SER A 3 -10.87 10.62 -23.18
CA SER A 3 -9.67 10.77 -22.39
C SER A 3 -10.09 10.89 -20.92
N VAL A 4 -9.68 9.95 -20.07
CA VAL A 4 -9.83 10.12 -18.62
C VAL A 4 -8.78 11.16 -18.22
N GLY A 5 -9.17 12.44 -18.26
CA GLY A 5 -8.34 13.54 -17.77
C GLY A 5 -8.00 13.36 -16.30
N TYR A 6 -6.84 13.86 -15.87
CA TYR A 6 -6.43 13.80 -14.48
C TYR A 6 -7.45 14.51 -13.58
N GLN A 7 -8.14 13.74 -12.73
CA GLN A 7 -9.03 14.27 -11.70
C GLN A 7 -8.30 14.33 -10.35
N ARG A 8 -8.20 15.54 -9.79
CA ARG A 8 -7.60 15.75 -8.48
C ARG A 8 -8.43 15.06 -7.39
N HIS A 9 -7.77 14.29 -6.55
CA HIS A 9 -8.37 13.73 -5.34
C HIS A 9 -8.72 14.85 -4.34
N ARG A 10 -9.96 14.83 -3.82
CA ARG A 10 -10.47 15.77 -2.81
C ARG A 10 -10.74 15.03 -1.49
N PRO A 11 -9.72 14.84 -0.64
CA PRO A 11 -9.84 14.04 0.58
C PRO A 11 -10.98 14.51 1.50
N GLU A 12 -11.20 15.82 1.59
CA GLU A 12 -12.25 16.47 2.40
C GLU A 12 -13.68 16.04 2.07
N GLN A 13 -13.90 15.53 0.86
CA GLN A 13 -15.19 15.04 0.40
C GLN A 13 -15.40 13.54 0.69
N THR A 14 -14.37 12.85 1.21
CA THR A 14 -14.46 11.42 1.48
C THR A 14 -15.07 11.15 2.86
N PRO A 15 -15.90 10.09 3.02
CA PRO A 15 -16.54 9.79 4.30
C PRO A 15 -15.54 9.55 5.44
N LEU A 16 -14.45 8.81 5.15
CA LEU A 16 -13.42 8.53 6.15
C LEU A 16 -12.76 9.82 6.66
N TYR A 17 -12.52 10.79 5.78
CA TYR A 17 -11.90 12.05 6.16
C TYR A 17 -12.82 12.81 7.11
N GLN A 18 -14.10 12.94 6.76
CA GLN A 18 -15.08 13.68 7.56
C GLN A 18 -15.27 13.06 8.95
N ILE A 19 -15.28 11.72 9.03
CA ILE A 19 -15.35 10.99 10.31
C ILE A 19 -14.11 11.31 11.16
N VAL A 20 -12.92 11.20 10.58
CA VAL A 20 -11.67 11.45 11.32
C VAL A 20 -11.59 12.91 11.75
N GLU A 21 -11.86 13.86 10.85
CA GLU A 21 -11.82 15.29 11.15
C GLU A 21 -12.78 15.66 12.29
N ARG A 22 -13.99 15.10 12.28
CA ARG A 22 -15.01 15.36 13.29
C ARG A 22 -14.70 14.72 14.65
N HIS A 23 -14.25 13.46 14.66
CA HIS A 23 -14.21 12.67 15.89
C HIS A 23 -12.82 12.52 16.50
N TYR A 24 -11.74 12.79 15.76
CA TYR A 24 -10.38 12.65 16.29
C TYR A 24 -10.09 13.52 17.52
N PRO A 25 -10.45 14.83 17.56
CA PRO A 25 -10.21 15.65 18.75
C PRO A 25 -10.93 15.11 20.00
N ALA A 26 -12.22 14.82 19.86
CA ALA A 26 -13.04 14.27 20.95
C ALA A 26 -12.52 12.91 21.45
N PHE A 27 -12.00 12.08 20.55
CA PHE A 27 -11.38 10.81 20.91
C PHE A 27 -10.10 11.00 21.74
N VAL A 28 -9.26 11.97 21.37
CA VAL A 28 -8.04 12.29 22.13
C VAL A 28 -8.38 12.84 23.52
N GLU A 29 -9.37 13.72 23.62
CA GLU A 29 -9.86 14.24 24.92
C GLU A 29 -10.41 13.11 25.80
N HIS A 30 -11.22 12.22 25.24
CA HIS A 30 -11.78 11.08 25.98
C HIS A 30 -10.67 10.17 26.56
N LEU A 31 -9.60 9.93 25.80
CA LEU A 31 -8.45 9.18 26.30
C LEU A 31 -7.75 9.92 27.45
N ALA A 32 -7.57 11.24 27.31
CA ALA A 32 -6.93 12.06 28.33
C ALA A 32 -7.71 12.05 29.65
N VAL A 33 -9.05 12.13 29.61
CA VAL A 33 -9.93 12.01 30.79
C VAL A 33 -9.76 10.65 31.47
N ALA A 34 -9.54 9.58 30.70
CA ALA A 34 -9.27 8.25 31.23
C ALA A 34 -7.81 8.05 31.70
N GLY A 35 -6.99 9.12 31.76
CA GLY A 35 -5.58 9.06 32.13
C GLY A 35 -4.69 8.34 31.10
N LYS A 36 -5.18 8.16 29.87
CA LYS A 36 -4.47 7.49 28.78
C LYS A 36 -4.03 8.50 27.72
N GLN A 37 -2.93 8.19 27.05
CA GLN A 37 -2.46 8.99 25.92
C GLN A 37 -2.31 8.12 24.68
N LEU A 38 -2.62 8.71 23.53
CA LEU A 38 -2.41 8.06 22.26
C LEU A 38 -0.90 7.99 21.98
N PRO A 39 -0.35 6.83 21.59
CA PRO A 39 1.07 6.76 21.22
C PRO A 39 1.37 7.77 20.10
N GLY A 40 2.46 8.53 20.23
CA GLY A 40 2.74 9.66 19.32
C GLY A 40 2.77 9.29 17.84
N HIS A 41 3.23 8.08 17.49
CA HIS A 41 3.23 7.60 16.11
C HIS A 41 1.83 7.42 15.52
N VAL A 42 0.82 7.17 16.36
CA VAL A 42 -0.59 7.05 15.96
C VAL A 42 -1.19 8.45 15.77
N GLY A 43 -0.91 9.38 16.69
CA GLY A 43 -1.35 10.79 16.55
C GLY A 43 -0.81 11.43 15.27
N GLN A 44 0.50 11.26 15.02
CA GLN A 44 1.14 11.70 13.77
C GLN A 44 0.50 11.07 12.52
N ALA A 45 -0.04 9.85 12.61
CA ALA A 45 -0.72 9.21 11.49
C ALA A 45 -2.07 9.88 11.19
N PHE A 46 -2.84 10.24 12.22
CA PHE A 46 -4.10 10.98 12.09
C PHE A 46 -3.89 12.39 11.55
N GLU A 47 -2.99 13.17 12.16
CA GLU A 47 -2.63 14.51 11.69
C GLU A 47 -2.12 14.48 10.25
N GLY A 48 -1.26 13.50 9.96
CA GLY A 48 -0.76 13.26 8.62
C GLY A 48 -1.84 12.97 7.59
N TYR A 49 -2.83 12.18 7.96
CA TYR A 49 -3.95 11.87 7.09
C TYR A 49 -4.80 13.11 6.81
N LEU A 50 -5.12 13.90 7.82
CA LEU A 50 -5.91 15.13 7.68
C LEU A 50 -5.22 16.18 6.79
N GLN A 51 -3.89 16.18 6.74
CA GLN A 51 -3.14 17.07 5.85
C GLN A 51 -2.93 16.50 4.43
N CYS A 52 -3.15 15.19 4.23
CA CYS A 52 -2.81 14.51 2.99
C CYS A 52 -3.73 14.94 1.85
N GLY A 53 -3.17 15.46 0.74
CA GLY A 53 -3.94 15.81 -0.45
C GLY A 53 -4.64 17.18 -0.40
N ARG A 54 -4.36 17.98 0.64
CA ARG A 54 -4.88 19.34 0.83
C ARG A 54 -3.96 20.35 0.14
N LEU A 55 -4.48 21.17 -0.78
CA LEU A 55 -3.68 22.19 -1.49
C LEU A 55 -3.14 23.28 -0.54
N GLU A 56 -3.92 23.63 0.48
CA GLU A 56 -3.51 24.54 1.56
C GLU A 56 -2.27 24.07 2.34
N ARG A 57 -1.93 22.77 2.28
CA ARG A 57 -0.75 22.18 2.94
C ARG A 57 0.45 22.08 1.99
N GLY A 58 0.33 22.62 0.78
CA GLY A 58 1.37 22.62 -0.24
C GLY A 58 1.04 21.74 -1.44
N PHE A 59 1.52 22.18 -2.60
CA PHE A 59 1.34 21.50 -3.87
C PHE A 59 2.50 21.75 -4.82
N LEU A 60 2.63 20.89 -5.83
CA LEU A 60 3.48 21.08 -6.99
C LEU A 60 2.63 21.50 -8.18
N ARG A 61 3.01 22.57 -8.87
CA ARG A 61 2.41 22.99 -10.13
C ARG A 61 3.18 22.36 -11.27
N LEU A 62 2.51 21.50 -12.04
CA LEU A 62 3.03 20.95 -13.28
C LEU A 62 2.45 21.76 -14.44
N ARG A 63 3.30 22.24 -15.33
CA ARG A 63 2.92 22.87 -16.59
C ARG A 63 3.54 22.09 -17.73
N CYS A 64 2.76 21.80 -18.76
CA CYS A 64 3.30 21.24 -19.99
C CYS A 64 3.92 22.34 -20.86
N ASP A 65 5.14 22.14 -21.36
CA ASP A 65 5.80 23.13 -22.22
C ASP A 65 5.15 23.24 -23.61
N THR A 66 4.49 22.17 -24.09
CA THR A 66 3.86 22.13 -25.41
C THR A 66 2.44 22.65 -25.41
N CYS A 67 1.57 22.14 -24.52
CA CYS A 67 0.15 22.51 -24.51
C CYS A 67 -0.22 23.52 -23.41
N HIS A 68 0.73 23.89 -22.55
CA HIS A 68 0.55 24.79 -21.41
C HIS A 68 -0.56 24.39 -20.43
N ALA A 69 -1.10 23.17 -20.53
CA ALA A 69 -2.01 22.62 -19.53
C ALA A 69 -1.30 22.55 -18.18
N GLU A 70 -2.04 22.89 -17.13
CA GLU A 70 -1.53 22.95 -15.77
C GLU A 70 -2.27 21.99 -14.85
N HIS A 71 -1.51 21.32 -13.98
CA HIS A 71 -2.04 20.45 -12.95
C HIS A 71 -1.42 20.79 -11.60
N LEU A 72 -2.28 20.86 -10.58
CA LEU A 72 -1.86 21.03 -9.19
C LEU A 72 -1.85 19.67 -8.50
N LEU A 73 -0.67 19.24 -8.07
CA LEU A 73 -0.47 18.01 -7.32
C LEU A 73 -0.26 18.33 -5.84
N ALA A 74 -1.28 18.06 -5.02
CA ALA A 74 -1.17 18.21 -3.57
C ALA A 74 -0.15 17.21 -2.99
N PHE A 75 0.50 17.61 -1.89
CA PHE A 75 1.44 16.72 -1.21
C PHE A 75 0.74 15.56 -0.49
N SER A 76 1.37 14.39 -0.58
CA SER A 76 0.94 13.17 0.09
C SER A 76 1.61 13.05 1.47
N CYS A 77 0.93 12.48 2.46
CA CYS A 77 1.53 12.26 3.78
C CYS A 77 2.64 11.20 3.77
N LYS A 78 2.72 10.35 2.73
CA LYS A 78 3.69 9.25 2.55
C LYS A 78 3.71 8.23 3.69
N ARG A 79 2.79 8.33 4.66
CA ARG A 79 2.70 7.42 5.80
C ARG A 79 2.22 6.05 5.36
N ARG A 80 2.56 5.04 6.14
CA ARG A 80 2.00 3.68 6.07
C ARG A 80 0.85 3.67 7.07
N GLY A 81 -0.29 3.06 6.78
CA GLY A 81 -1.44 3.11 7.69
C GLY A 81 -2.75 3.21 6.92
N PHE A 82 -3.72 3.89 7.52
CA PHE A 82 -5.10 3.91 7.04
C PHE A 82 -5.37 4.92 5.91
N CYS A 83 -4.41 5.79 5.55
CA CYS A 83 -4.59 6.75 4.45
C CYS A 83 -4.78 6.00 3.11
N PRO A 84 -5.98 6.01 2.51
CA PRO A 84 -6.28 5.19 1.35
C PRO A 84 -5.48 5.63 0.12
N SER A 85 -5.33 6.94 -0.09
CA SER A 85 -4.61 7.49 -1.26
C SER A 85 -3.13 7.11 -1.24
N CYS A 86 -2.46 7.23 -0.09
CA CYS A 86 -1.05 6.81 0.06
C CYS A 86 -0.89 5.29 0.03
N GLY A 87 -1.87 4.54 0.56
CA GLY A 87 -1.91 3.08 0.50
C GLY A 87 -2.01 2.60 -0.94
N ALA A 88 -3.00 3.09 -1.68
CA ALA A 88 -3.23 2.77 -3.10
C ALA A 88 -2.02 3.15 -3.97
N ARG A 89 -1.46 4.36 -3.79
CA ARG A 89 -0.26 4.76 -4.53
C ARG A 89 0.91 3.82 -4.28
N ARG A 90 1.14 3.44 -3.02
CA ARG A 90 2.20 2.49 -2.67
C ARG A 90 1.97 1.10 -3.26
N MET A 91 0.72 0.63 -3.31
CA MET A 91 0.37 -0.64 -3.95
C MET A 91 0.68 -0.60 -5.45
N ALA A 92 0.29 0.48 -6.13
CA ALA A 92 0.59 0.67 -7.55
C ALA A 92 2.10 0.76 -7.82
N ASP A 93 2.83 1.57 -7.04
CA ASP A 93 4.28 1.69 -7.16
C ASP A 93 4.98 0.34 -6.89
N GLY A 94 4.52 -0.41 -5.90
CA GLY A 94 5.05 -1.73 -5.58
C GLY A 94 4.76 -2.77 -6.67
N ALA A 95 3.58 -2.74 -7.28
CA ALA A 95 3.23 -3.62 -8.39
C ALA A 95 4.09 -3.32 -9.63
N ALA A 96 4.25 -2.05 -9.98
CA ALA A 96 5.11 -1.64 -11.09
C ALA A 96 6.56 -2.11 -10.87
N TRP A 97 7.11 -1.86 -9.68
CA TRP A 97 8.47 -2.31 -9.36
C TRP A 97 8.62 -3.85 -9.40
N LEU A 98 7.62 -4.60 -8.95
CA LEU A 98 7.65 -6.06 -9.05
C LEU A 98 7.69 -6.53 -10.50
N VAL A 99 6.88 -5.93 -11.37
CA VAL A 99 6.84 -6.28 -12.80
C VAL A 99 8.14 -5.88 -13.50
N ASP A 100 8.64 -4.67 -13.24
CA ASP A 100 9.78 -4.12 -13.96
C ASP A 100 11.12 -4.74 -13.52
N GLU A 101 11.27 -5.11 -12.24
CA GLU A 101 12.60 -5.39 -11.66
C GLU A 101 12.74 -6.76 -11.00
N VAL A 102 11.63 -7.47 -10.68
CA VAL A 102 11.69 -8.69 -9.86
C VAL A 102 11.14 -9.91 -10.56
N LEU A 103 9.99 -9.75 -11.20
CA LEU A 103 9.25 -10.87 -11.79
C LEU A 103 9.84 -11.19 -13.17
N PRO A 104 10.27 -12.44 -13.42
CA PRO A 104 10.74 -12.82 -14.73
C PRO A 104 9.58 -12.96 -15.72
N GLU A 105 9.89 -12.88 -17.02
CA GLU A 105 8.94 -13.16 -18.11
C GLU A 105 8.63 -14.67 -18.21
N ARG A 106 7.94 -15.18 -17.18
CA ARG A 106 7.51 -16.58 -17.05
C ARG A 106 6.06 -16.61 -16.58
N PRO A 107 5.32 -17.73 -16.75
CA PRO A 107 3.98 -17.87 -16.20
C PRO A 107 3.97 -17.66 -14.68
N ILE A 108 3.18 -16.71 -14.22
CA ILE A 108 3.03 -16.37 -12.79
C ILE A 108 1.61 -16.70 -12.36
N ARG A 109 1.47 -17.26 -11.15
CA ARG A 109 0.17 -17.56 -10.54
C ARG A 109 0.03 -16.79 -9.24
N GLN A 110 -1.03 -16.01 -9.13
CA GLN A 110 -1.40 -15.32 -7.89
C GLN A 110 -2.14 -16.28 -6.96
N TRP A 111 -1.72 -16.31 -5.70
CA TRP A 111 -2.38 -17.06 -4.62
C TRP A 111 -2.77 -16.11 -3.50
N VAL A 112 -3.99 -16.26 -2.98
CA VAL A 112 -4.47 -15.51 -1.82
C VAL A 112 -4.82 -16.50 -0.72
N LEU A 113 -4.01 -16.53 0.34
CA LEU A 113 -4.27 -17.36 1.51
C LEU A 113 -4.95 -16.53 2.60
N SER A 114 -6.19 -16.89 2.91
CA SER A 114 -6.93 -16.34 4.05
C SER A 114 -6.94 -17.32 5.21
N LEU A 115 -6.38 -16.92 6.35
CA LEU A 115 -6.41 -17.74 7.56
C LEU A 115 -7.72 -17.51 8.35
N PRO A 116 -8.18 -18.48 9.16
CA PRO A 116 -9.23 -18.26 10.14
C PRO A 116 -8.94 -17.07 11.06
N PHE A 117 -10.00 -16.36 11.49
CA PHE A 117 -9.86 -15.14 12.28
C PHE A 117 -8.95 -15.32 13.51
N PRO A 118 -9.08 -16.37 14.35
CA PRO A 118 -8.22 -16.54 15.53
C PRO A 118 -6.72 -16.62 15.19
N LEU A 119 -6.38 -17.35 14.12
CA LEU A 119 -4.99 -17.50 13.68
C LEU A 119 -4.39 -16.18 13.17
N ARG A 120 -5.21 -15.29 12.58
CA ARG A 120 -4.73 -13.96 12.16
C ARG A 120 -4.23 -13.13 13.35
N PHE A 121 -4.91 -13.19 14.50
CA PHE A 121 -4.47 -12.46 15.71
C PHE A 121 -3.20 -13.07 16.28
N LEU A 122 -3.15 -14.39 16.43
CA LEU A 122 -1.97 -15.09 16.96
C LEU A 122 -0.72 -14.78 16.15
N LEU A 123 -0.81 -14.81 14.82
CA LEU A 123 0.31 -14.51 13.93
C LEU A 123 0.64 -13.03 13.83
N ALA A 124 -0.32 -12.13 14.10
CA ALA A 124 -0.05 -10.70 14.21
C ALA A 124 0.77 -10.38 15.47
N ILE A 125 0.51 -11.09 16.58
CA ILE A 125 1.23 -10.95 17.86
C ILE A 125 2.60 -11.63 17.79
N HIS A 126 2.70 -12.79 17.13
CA HIS A 126 3.92 -13.59 17.05
C HIS A 126 4.53 -13.59 15.64
N PRO A 127 5.25 -12.52 15.24
CA PRO A 127 5.76 -12.37 13.87
C PRO A 127 6.77 -13.45 13.47
N ALA A 128 7.46 -14.07 14.44
CA ALA A 128 8.39 -15.17 14.20
C ALA A 128 7.68 -16.43 13.65
N LEU A 129 6.44 -16.68 14.09
CA LEU A 129 5.64 -17.82 13.61
C LEU A 129 5.19 -17.62 12.16
N MET A 130 4.95 -16.37 11.75
CA MET A 130 4.51 -16.06 10.39
C MET A 130 5.51 -16.56 9.33
N GLY A 131 6.82 -16.42 9.57
CA GLY A 131 7.84 -16.93 8.64
C GLY A 131 7.80 -18.45 8.50
N ARG A 132 7.58 -19.17 9.60
CA ARG A 132 7.47 -20.64 9.59
C ARG A 132 6.20 -21.11 8.87
N VAL A 133 5.07 -20.47 9.15
CA VAL A 133 3.80 -20.73 8.45
C VAL A 133 3.95 -20.48 6.96
N LEU A 134 4.55 -19.35 6.58
CA LEU A 134 4.81 -19.04 5.17
C LEU A 134 5.71 -20.10 4.51
N GLY A 135 6.76 -20.55 5.20
CA GLY A 135 7.63 -21.62 4.70
C GLY A 135 6.90 -22.95 4.48
N ILE A 136 5.91 -23.30 5.32
CA ILE A 136 5.06 -24.47 5.11
C ILE A 136 4.18 -24.27 3.86
N VAL A 137 3.46 -23.16 3.79
CA VAL A 137 2.56 -22.84 2.66
C VAL A 137 3.31 -22.85 1.35
N TYR A 138 4.48 -22.19 1.30
CA TYR A 138 5.31 -22.15 0.11
C TYR A 138 5.75 -23.56 -0.32
N ARG A 139 6.23 -24.40 0.61
CA ARG A 139 6.64 -25.79 0.29
C ARG A 139 5.49 -26.61 -0.28
N VAL A 140 4.28 -26.46 0.25
CA VAL A 140 3.09 -27.17 -0.23
C VAL A 140 2.73 -26.73 -1.65
N ILE A 141 2.68 -25.41 -1.90
CA ILE A 141 2.36 -24.86 -3.22
C ILE A 141 3.43 -25.23 -4.25
N ALA A 142 4.71 -25.04 -3.90
CA ALA A 142 5.84 -25.39 -4.76
C ALA A 142 5.81 -26.88 -5.13
N GLY A 143 5.63 -27.76 -4.14
CA GLY A 143 5.54 -29.19 -4.38
C GLY A 143 4.33 -29.59 -5.22
N HIS A 144 3.18 -28.91 -5.05
CA HIS A 144 2.01 -29.13 -5.89
C HIS A 144 2.26 -28.73 -7.35
N LEU A 145 2.85 -27.55 -7.59
CA LEU A 145 3.15 -27.07 -8.94
C LEU A 145 4.20 -27.93 -9.65
N ILE A 146 5.25 -28.35 -8.94
CA ILE A 146 6.29 -29.23 -9.51
C ILE A 146 5.69 -30.57 -9.94
N ARG A 147 4.84 -31.16 -9.09
CA ARG A 147 4.13 -32.41 -9.43
C ARG A 147 3.16 -32.25 -10.59
N GLN A 148 2.42 -31.13 -10.66
CA GLN A 148 1.51 -30.86 -11.77
C GLN A 148 2.23 -30.68 -13.11
N ALA A 149 3.51 -30.34 -13.09
CA ALA A 149 4.34 -30.19 -14.28
C ALA A 149 5.18 -31.44 -14.58
N ASP A 150 4.90 -32.59 -13.93
CA ASP A 150 5.60 -33.86 -14.08
C ASP A 150 7.13 -33.79 -13.83
N PHE A 151 7.57 -32.87 -12.96
CA PHE A 151 8.96 -32.77 -12.52
C PHE A 151 9.17 -33.32 -11.10
N THR A 152 10.42 -33.55 -10.74
CA THR A 152 10.83 -33.86 -9.37
C THR A 152 11.38 -32.60 -8.68
N GLN A 153 11.41 -32.60 -7.34
CA GLN A 153 11.98 -31.45 -6.60
C GLN A 153 13.49 -31.26 -6.82
N GLN A 154 14.17 -32.28 -7.38
CA GLN A 154 15.58 -32.18 -7.75
C GLN A 154 15.77 -31.49 -9.11
N SER A 155 14.82 -31.66 -10.04
CA SER A 155 14.91 -31.13 -11.41
C SER A 155 14.24 -29.78 -11.61
N ALA A 156 13.31 -29.38 -10.73
CA ALA A 156 12.60 -28.11 -10.86
C ALA A 156 12.68 -27.27 -9.58
N ARG A 157 12.77 -25.94 -9.76
CA ARG A 157 12.70 -24.95 -8.68
C ARG A 157 11.61 -23.94 -8.97
N THR A 158 10.86 -23.59 -7.94
CA THR A 158 9.91 -22.47 -7.98
C THR A 158 10.51 -21.24 -7.30
N GLY A 159 10.01 -20.06 -7.65
CA GLY A 159 10.21 -18.82 -6.89
C GLY A 159 8.88 -18.33 -6.34
N ALA A 160 8.92 -17.55 -5.26
CA ALA A 160 7.73 -16.87 -4.75
C ALA A 160 8.07 -15.49 -4.20
N VAL A 161 7.19 -14.53 -4.50
CA VAL A 161 7.12 -13.23 -3.83
C VAL A 161 5.89 -13.25 -2.95
N THR A 162 6.06 -12.97 -1.66
CA THR A 162 4.95 -12.95 -0.70
C THR A 162 4.70 -11.56 -0.17
N LEU A 163 3.46 -11.10 -0.26
CA LEU A 163 2.99 -9.88 0.40
C LEU A 163 2.15 -10.26 1.62
N ILE A 164 2.64 -9.96 2.83
CA ILE A 164 1.93 -10.30 4.07
C ILE A 164 1.10 -9.10 4.52
N GLN A 165 -0.22 -9.22 4.44
CA GLN A 165 -1.14 -8.23 4.97
C GLN A 165 -1.50 -8.54 6.43
N ARG A 166 -0.68 -8.09 7.38
CA ARG A 166 -0.80 -8.40 8.82
C ARG A 166 -1.91 -7.64 9.57
N ARG A 167 -2.81 -6.96 8.85
CA ARG A 167 -3.51 -5.69 9.18
C ARG A 167 -2.80 -4.51 8.55
N GLN A 168 -3.55 -3.45 8.30
CA GLN A 168 -3.18 -2.19 7.66
C GLN A 168 -2.03 -1.40 8.33
N TRP A 169 -0.91 -2.04 8.73
CA TRP A 169 0.28 -1.38 9.23
C TRP A 169 1.47 -2.37 9.33
N ARG A 170 2.54 -2.08 8.57
CA ARG A 170 3.94 -2.61 8.63
C ARG A 170 4.16 -4.07 8.15
N LEU A 171 5.12 -4.45 7.29
CA LEU A 171 6.34 -3.87 6.69
C LEU A 171 6.61 -4.52 5.30
N CYS A 172 6.70 -3.72 4.25
CA CYS A 172 7.61 -3.95 3.11
C CYS A 172 8.27 -2.59 2.83
N GLY A 173 9.44 -2.37 3.40
CA GLY A 173 10.28 -1.23 3.08
C GLY A 173 10.90 -1.44 1.71
N PHE A 174 10.22 -1.01 0.65
CA PHE A 174 10.88 -0.84 -0.63
C PHE A 174 11.69 0.45 -0.60
N PRO A 175 13.02 0.41 -0.82
CA PRO A 175 13.77 1.61 -1.14
C PRO A 175 13.13 2.24 -2.38
N ARG A 176 12.89 3.54 -2.29
CA ARG A 176 12.21 4.32 -3.32
C ARG A 176 13.19 4.55 -4.47
N GLN A 177 13.28 3.60 -5.40
CA GLN A 177 13.94 3.82 -6.69
C GLN A 177 13.06 4.80 -7.49
N ARG A 178 13.55 6.03 -7.66
CA ARG A 178 12.88 7.07 -8.43
C ARG A 178 13.17 6.79 -9.91
N LYS A 179 12.31 6.03 -10.60
CA LYS A 179 12.28 6.10 -12.06
C LYS A 179 11.57 7.39 -12.44
N GLU A 180 12.28 8.29 -13.11
CA GLU A 180 11.71 9.46 -13.76
C GLU A 180 10.81 8.98 -14.91
N ALA A 181 9.54 8.75 -14.61
CA ALA A 181 8.54 8.60 -15.64
C ALA A 181 8.33 9.98 -16.28
N LYS A 182 8.79 10.17 -17.52
CA LYS A 182 8.35 11.27 -18.37
C LYS A 182 6.83 11.17 -18.52
N PRO A 183 6.03 12.14 -18.07
CA PRO A 183 4.60 12.12 -18.30
C PRO A 183 4.36 12.33 -19.80
N GLU A 184 3.87 11.30 -20.50
CA GLU A 184 3.35 11.46 -21.85
C GLU A 184 2.15 12.41 -21.82
N CYS A 185 2.20 13.44 -22.67
CA CYS A 185 1.11 14.41 -22.86
C CYS A 185 -0.07 13.73 -23.55
N ARG A 186 -0.90 13.02 -22.80
CA ARG A 186 -2.22 12.58 -23.29
C ARG A 186 -3.15 13.80 -23.26
N ARG A 187 -3.39 14.38 -24.44
CA ARG A 187 -4.37 15.45 -24.66
C ARG A 187 -5.70 15.06 -24.01
N ALA A 188 -6.24 15.98 -23.21
CA ALA A 188 -7.65 15.95 -22.82
C ALA A 188 -8.52 16.09 -24.08
#